data_AF-A0A2P4ZQT4-F1
#
_entry.id   AF-A0A2P4ZQT4-F1
#
_cell.length_a   1.000
_cell.length_b   1.000
_cell.length_c   1.000
_cell.angle_alpha   90.00
_cell.angle_beta   90.00
_cell.angle_gamma   90.00
#
_symmetry.space_group_name_H-M   'P 1'
#
loop_
_entity.id
_entity.type
_entity.pdbx_description
1 polymer ?
#
loop_
_entity_poly.entity_id
_entity_poly.type
_entity_poly.pdbx_seq_one_letter_code
_entity_poly.pdbx_strand_id
1 'polypeptide(L)'
;MGSQTGGGVSTAHVNMMTDTIIANLPADGLRVVVRTLLVLCPEITGAFERETKKYITQRVASSLIPGDAIPSLVDLGKTQQIARSMLGCGLVFDSLQLFQNLVNQGTAALSRTSDSDLSDLEIFLTSVDGDIVQAMTAVQKSLFIDTGARVMNDGEQSMVKHLYQSLMDCHGTLKMTKRDFPFGRSLVSTAGILGLPRAALPDASQELYKQIALAQPPPQAQEAFQLNGRNVPRIFSGLWQMSSPAWGAASTSKIVEQFSKHVQQGFTAFDMADHYGDAEVVFGRFSSLYPHKDAIFTATKYCVFHPMAISREAVQANVSERCRRLQTEKIDLLQFHWQFYENPDYLQALQYLAEDSRVAAVGLCNFDTEHLLNVVKSGVKIHTNQVQFSLVDSRPIFEMGSACEKHDIKLLTYGTLCGGFLADKWLGKAEPDVYDGSITPSQRKYFEMIRSWGGWDLFQELLATLRTIATKHNVDISNVATRWVLDFPCVGAVIVGARMGISEHTDENLRSFGWSLDSSDQNMLEAILGRSRRVDIYKHIGDCGAEYR
;
A
#
# COMPACT_ATOMS: atom_id res chain seq x y z
N MET A 1 25.79 5.89 54.45
CA MET A 1 25.65 7.34 54.20
C MET A 1 25.46 7.51 52.71
N GLY A 2 24.25 7.88 52.30
CA GLY A 2 23.87 7.98 50.89
C GLY A 2 24.45 9.22 50.24
N SER A 3 25.02 9.05 49.04
CA SER A 3 25.22 10.14 48.10
C SER A 3 23.98 10.20 47.21
N GLN A 4 23.16 11.22 47.44
CA GLN A 4 22.09 11.61 46.54
C GLN A 4 22.70 11.94 45.17
N THR A 5 22.44 11.11 44.17
CA THR A 5 22.56 11.51 42.77
C THR A 5 21.36 12.39 42.45
N GLY A 6 21.57 13.70 42.53
CA GLY A 6 20.59 14.70 42.14
C GLY A 6 20.14 14.46 40.71
N GLY A 7 18.87 14.13 40.52
CA GLY A 7 18.20 14.20 39.24
C GLY A 7 18.14 15.66 38.81
N GLY A 8 19.13 16.08 38.03
CA GLY A 8 19.11 17.38 37.36
C GLY A 8 18.01 17.38 36.31
N VAL A 9 16.99 18.21 36.52
CA VAL A 9 16.02 18.57 35.47
C VAL A 9 16.79 19.35 34.40
N SER A 10 17.13 18.70 33.30
CA SER A 10 17.67 19.37 32.11
C SER A 10 16.52 20.08 31.40
N THR A 11 16.32 21.37 31.68
CA THR A 11 15.51 22.22 30.79
C THR A 11 16.37 22.62 29.60
N ALA A 12 16.33 21.82 28.55
CA ALA A 12 16.92 22.21 27.27
C ALA A 12 16.14 23.40 26.70
N HIS A 13 16.73 24.60 26.77
CA HIS A 13 16.19 25.80 26.16
C HIS A 13 16.41 25.74 24.64
N VAL A 14 15.35 25.84 23.84
CA VAL A 14 15.48 26.00 22.38
C VAL A 14 16.11 27.37 22.10
N ASN A 15 17.26 27.42 21.43
CA ASN A 15 17.94 28.68 21.13
C ASN A 15 16.97 29.65 20.41
N MET A 16 17.01 30.94 20.76
CA MET A 16 16.18 32.00 20.18
C MET A 16 16.22 32.04 18.63
N MET A 17 17.38 31.76 18.02
CA MET A 17 17.49 31.68 16.57
C MET A 17 16.73 30.48 16.00
N THR A 18 16.76 29.33 16.68
CA THR A 18 15.98 28.15 16.29
C THR A 18 14.49 28.39 16.49
N ASP A 19 14.09 29.04 17.57
CA ASP A 19 12.69 29.43 17.82
C ASP A 19 12.19 30.41 16.74
N THR A 20 13.04 31.34 16.30
CA THR A 20 12.74 32.24 15.17
C THR A 20 12.46 31.46 13.88
N ILE A 21 13.20 30.38 13.61
CA ILE A 21 12.91 29.49 12.47
C ILE A 21 11.53 28.85 12.65
N ILE A 22 11.25 28.25 13.82
CA ILE A 22 9.96 27.58 14.09
C ILE A 22 8.78 28.56 13.97
N ALA A 23 8.93 29.78 14.47
CA ALA A 23 7.88 30.79 14.48
C ALA A 23 7.55 31.39 13.10
N ASN A 24 8.54 31.43 12.18
CA ASN A 24 8.39 32.14 10.91
C ASN A 24 8.37 31.21 9.68
N LEU A 25 8.82 29.96 9.80
CA LEU A 25 8.78 29.01 8.70
C LEU A 25 7.31 28.62 8.42
N PRO A 26 6.84 28.67 7.16
CA PRO A 26 5.48 28.28 6.84
C PRO A 26 5.25 26.80 7.18
N ALA A 27 3.99 26.42 7.43
CA ALA A 27 3.64 25.06 7.86
C ALA A 27 4.16 23.98 6.89
N ASP A 28 4.16 24.23 5.59
CA ASP A 28 4.73 23.31 4.60
C ASP A 28 6.25 23.18 4.75
N GLY A 29 6.96 24.29 4.96
CA GLY A 29 8.39 24.29 5.27
C GLY A 29 8.72 23.53 6.56
N LEU A 30 7.89 23.66 7.60
CA LEU A 30 8.06 22.87 8.82
C LEU A 30 7.88 21.37 8.56
N ARG A 31 6.89 20.97 7.75
CA ARG A 31 6.69 19.56 7.37
C ARG A 31 7.88 19.00 6.61
N VAL A 32 8.45 19.78 5.69
CA VAL A 32 9.67 19.45 4.94
C VAL A 32 10.81 19.16 5.91
N VAL A 33 11.13 20.14 6.77
CA VAL A 33 12.25 20.06 7.71
C VAL A 33 12.08 18.90 8.69
N VAL A 34 10.89 18.73 9.29
CA VAL A 34 10.63 17.63 10.23
C VAL A 34 10.80 16.27 9.55
N ARG A 35 10.30 16.10 8.32
CA ARG A 35 10.47 14.84 7.58
C ARG A 35 11.93 14.58 7.26
N THR A 36 12.69 15.59 6.84
CA THR A 36 14.14 15.46 6.61
C THR A 36 14.88 15.08 7.90
N LEU A 37 14.55 15.69 9.04
CA LEU A 37 15.13 15.34 10.33
C LEU A 37 14.84 13.89 10.73
N LEU A 38 13.61 13.39 10.51
CA LEU A 38 13.25 12.00 10.81
C LEU A 38 13.99 10.98 9.92
N VAL A 39 14.33 11.37 8.68
CA VAL A 39 15.14 10.53 7.77
C VAL A 39 16.60 10.52 8.19
N LEU A 40 17.16 11.69 8.53
CA LEU A 40 18.58 11.83 8.89
C LEU A 40 18.90 11.37 10.32
N CYS A 41 17.93 11.47 11.23
CA CYS A 41 18.07 11.17 12.66
C CYS A 41 16.90 10.28 13.12
N PRO A 42 16.83 9.00 12.70
CA PRO A 42 15.70 8.11 13.02
C PRO A 42 15.41 7.99 14.52
N GLU A 43 16.42 8.17 15.38
CA GLU A 43 16.31 8.13 16.84
C GLU A 43 15.35 9.16 17.44
N ILE A 44 15.06 10.26 16.73
CA ILE A 44 14.13 11.29 17.21
C ILE A 44 12.66 10.90 16.98
N THR A 45 12.38 9.89 16.16
CA THR A 45 11.02 9.49 15.77
C THR A 45 10.14 9.21 16.98
N GLY A 46 10.61 8.39 17.92
CA GLY A 46 9.86 8.07 19.13
C GLY A 46 9.66 9.28 20.06
N ALA A 47 10.57 10.26 20.03
CA ALA A 47 10.39 11.52 20.75
C ALA A 47 9.32 12.40 20.07
N PHE A 48 9.38 12.55 18.75
CA PHE A 48 8.39 13.27 17.96
C PHE A 48 6.98 12.72 18.16
N GLU A 49 6.80 11.39 18.10
CA GLU A 49 5.52 10.72 18.33
C GLU A 49 5.00 10.96 19.76
N ARG A 50 5.88 10.84 20.76
CA ARG A 50 5.51 11.04 22.17
C ARG A 50 5.10 12.49 22.46
N GLU A 51 5.84 13.48 21.96
CA GLU A 51 5.48 14.89 22.17
C GLU A 51 4.23 15.26 21.37
N THR A 52 4.04 14.69 20.19
CA THR A 52 2.79 14.80 19.40
C THR A 52 1.59 14.24 20.19
N LYS A 53 1.75 13.05 20.79
CA LYS A 53 0.74 12.43 21.65
C LYS A 53 0.35 13.35 22.81
N LYS A 54 1.33 13.93 23.53
CA LYS A 54 1.05 14.91 24.61
C LYS A 54 0.31 16.14 24.10
N TYR A 55 0.76 16.74 23.00
CA TYR A 55 0.14 17.92 22.40
C TYR A 55 -1.33 17.66 22.04
N ILE A 56 -1.60 16.53 21.39
CA ILE A 56 -2.96 16.18 20.94
C ILE A 56 -3.86 15.87 22.12
N THR A 57 -3.43 15.04 23.08
CA THR A 57 -4.27 14.68 24.24
C THR A 57 -4.70 15.92 25.05
N GLN A 58 -3.88 16.96 25.11
CA GLN A 58 -4.23 18.23 25.76
C GLN A 58 -5.27 19.05 24.98
N ARG A 59 -5.39 18.84 23.66
CA ARG A 59 -6.28 19.59 22.76
C ARG A 59 -7.54 18.86 22.33
N VAL A 60 -7.62 17.53 22.46
CA VAL A 60 -8.80 16.72 22.10
C VAL A 60 -10.09 17.29 22.73
N ALA A 61 -10.03 17.78 23.97
CA ALA A 61 -11.16 18.39 24.67
C ALA A 61 -11.69 19.69 24.01
N SER A 62 -10.87 20.41 23.25
CA SER A 62 -11.23 21.68 22.58
C SER A 62 -11.76 21.51 21.15
N SER A 63 -11.62 20.32 20.57
CA SER A 63 -11.99 20.00 19.18
C SER A 63 -13.30 19.22 19.04
N LEU A 64 -13.96 18.88 20.16
CA LEU A 64 -15.29 18.29 20.16
C LEU A 64 -16.28 19.43 19.90
N ILE A 65 -16.75 19.57 18.66
CA ILE A 65 -17.80 20.53 18.29
C ILE A 65 -19.03 20.21 19.15
N PRO A 66 -19.43 21.06 20.11
CA PRO A 66 -20.66 20.86 20.85
C PRO A 66 -21.79 21.53 20.09
N GLY A 67 -22.81 20.78 19.68
CA GLY A 67 -24.11 21.35 19.28
C GLY A 67 -24.76 20.74 18.03
N ASP A 68 -26.06 20.99 17.91
CA ASP A 68 -26.95 20.52 16.84
C ASP A 68 -26.77 21.23 15.47
N ALA A 69 -25.77 22.12 15.34
CA ALA A 69 -25.49 22.84 14.10
C ALA A 69 -24.81 21.92 13.07
N ILE A 70 -25.14 22.10 11.78
CA ILE A 70 -24.50 21.34 10.69
C ILE A 70 -23.01 21.75 10.65
N PRO A 71 -22.07 20.82 10.88
CA PRO A 71 -20.65 21.15 10.84
C PRO A 71 -20.22 21.45 9.41
N SER A 72 -19.43 22.51 9.24
CA SER A 72 -18.84 22.83 7.95
C SER A 72 -17.83 21.75 7.55
N LEU A 73 -17.57 21.58 6.24
CA LEU A 73 -16.49 20.70 5.76
C LEU A 73 -15.13 21.06 6.37
N VAL A 74 -14.91 22.35 6.66
CA VAL A 74 -13.69 22.83 7.31
C VAL A 74 -13.56 22.26 8.73
N ASP A 75 -14.66 22.23 9.49
CA ASP A 75 -14.63 21.72 10.87
C ASP A 75 -14.53 20.20 10.91
N LEU A 76 -15.24 19.50 10.02
CA LEU A 76 -15.05 18.05 9.82
C LEU A 76 -13.60 17.72 9.43
N GLY A 77 -13.01 18.52 8.55
CA GLY A 77 -11.61 18.39 8.14
C GLY A 77 -10.62 18.53 9.31
N LYS A 78 -10.84 19.48 10.23
CA LYS A 78 -10.02 19.60 11.46
C LYS A 78 -10.14 18.36 12.34
N THR A 79 -11.35 17.84 12.53
CA THR A 79 -11.56 16.60 13.31
C THR A 79 -10.86 15.41 12.66
N GLN A 80 -10.94 15.26 11.33
CA GLN A 80 -10.24 14.22 10.58
C GLN A 80 -8.71 14.33 10.73
N GLN A 81 -8.16 15.56 10.67
CA GLN A 81 -6.73 15.79 10.88
C GLN A 81 -6.28 15.35 12.28
N ILE A 82 -7.04 15.68 13.32
CA ILE A 82 -6.72 15.25 14.70
C ILE A 82 -6.80 13.73 14.80
N ALA A 83 -7.84 13.09 14.25
CA ALA A 83 -7.98 11.63 14.25
C ALA A 83 -6.78 10.95 13.55
N ARG A 84 -6.34 11.46 12.40
CA ARG A 84 -5.14 11.00 11.69
C ARG A 84 -3.86 11.16 12.53
N SER A 85 -3.71 12.30 13.21
CA SER A 85 -2.55 12.52 14.07
C SER A 85 -2.54 11.62 15.30
N MET A 86 -3.71 11.35 15.90
CA MET A 86 -3.87 10.36 16.98
C MET A 86 -3.46 8.97 16.50
N LEU A 87 -3.95 8.56 15.34
CA LEU A 87 -3.58 7.28 14.73
C LEU A 87 -2.06 7.18 14.50
N GLY A 88 -1.46 8.24 13.94
CA GLY A 88 -0.03 8.31 13.65
C GLY A 88 0.88 8.27 14.89
N CYS A 89 0.41 8.70 16.06
CA CYS A 89 1.18 8.66 17.31
C CYS A 89 0.77 7.49 18.25
N GLY A 90 0.14 6.45 17.71
CA GLY A 90 -0.22 5.23 18.44
C GLY A 90 -1.42 5.34 19.38
N LEU A 91 -2.22 6.42 19.30
CA LEU A 91 -3.50 6.56 20.00
C LEU A 91 -4.63 5.86 19.20
N VAL A 92 -4.43 4.58 18.89
CA VAL A 92 -5.27 3.83 17.95
C VAL A 92 -6.72 3.77 18.42
N PHE A 93 -6.98 3.28 19.62
CA PHE A 93 -8.34 3.14 20.16
C PHE A 93 -8.99 4.50 20.46
N ASP A 94 -8.23 5.45 21.01
CA ASP A 94 -8.76 6.79 21.32
C ASP A 94 -9.20 7.55 20.04
N SER A 95 -8.54 7.30 18.91
CA SER A 95 -8.92 7.91 17.62
C SER A 95 -10.32 7.48 17.15
N LEU A 96 -10.80 6.31 17.57
CA LEU A 96 -12.10 5.75 17.14
C LEU A 96 -13.27 6.64 17.55
N GLN A 97 -13.16 7.35 18.67
CA GLN A 97 -14.20 8.29 19.11
C GLN A 97 -14.36 9.46 18.13
N LEU A 98 -13.26 9.97 17.58
CA LEU A 98 -13.32 11.05 16.59
C LEU A 98 -13.86 10.54 15.26
N PHE A 99 -13.49 9.32 14.85
CA PHE A 99 -14.09 8.69 13.67
C PHE A 99 -15.59 8.46 13.83
N GLN A 100 -16.04 8.01 15.01
CA GLN A 100 -17.46 7.88 15.31
C GLN A 100 -18.19 9.23 15.16
N ASN A 101 -17.59 10.31 15.67
CA ASN A 101 -18.14 11.65 15.54
C ASN A 101 -18.24 12.10 14.07
N LEU A 102 -17.19 11.83 13.27
CA LEU A 102 -17.18 12.12 11.83
C LEU A 102 -18.29 11.35 11.08
N VAL A 103 -18.51 10.08 11.42
CA VAL A 103 -19.60 9.28 10.83
C VAL A 103 -20.96 9.89 11.18
N ASN A 104 -21.21 10.16 12.47
CA ASN A 104 -22.50 10.72 12.93
C ASN A 104 -22.78 12.09 12.29
N GLN A 105 -21.80 12.99 12.31
CA GLN A 105 -21.92 14.32 11.76
C GLN A 105 -22.02 14.33 10.23
N GLY A 106 -21.22 13.50 9.55
CA GLY A 106 -21.30 13.31 8.11
C GLY A 106 -22.66 12.78 7.66
N THR A 107 -23.25 11.85 8.42
CA THR A 107 -24.60 11.33 8.17
C THR A 107 -25.67 12.42 8.27
N ALA A 108 -25.57 13.25 9.31
CA ALA A 108 -26.49 14.37 9.50
C ALA A 108 -26.35 15.41 8.37
N ALA A 109 -25.12 15.68 7.92
CA ALA A 109 -24.84 16.57 6.80
C ALA A 109 -25.40 16.02 5.47
N LEU A 110 -25.17 14.74 5.15
CA LEU A 110 -25.67 14.10 3.92
C LEU A 110 -27.19 14.21 3.77
N SER A 111 -27.92 14.06 4.87
CA SER A 111 -29.39 14.13 4.89
C SER A 111 -29.94 15.54 4.65
N ARG A 112 -29.12 16.59 4.79
CA ARG A 112 -29.55 18.00 4.79
C ARG A 112 -28.86 18.87 3.73
N THR A 113 -27.87 18.33 3.01
CA THR A 113 -27.07 19.07 2.02
C THR A 113 -27.77 19.07 0.66
N SER A 114 -27.71 20.21 -0.03
CA SER A 114 -28.25 20.38 -1.39
C SER A 114 -27.39 19.69 -2.44
N ASP A 115 -27.96 19.32 -3.60
CA ASP A 115 -27.27 18.56 -4.67
C ASP A 115 -25.98 19.22 -5.19
N SER A 116 -25.81 20.54 -5.07
CA SER A 116 -24.59 21.24 -5.54
C SER A 116 -23.37 21.05 -4.63
N ASP A 117 -23.55 20.90 -3.32
CA ASP A 117 -22.45 20.78 -2.34
C ASP A 117 -22.20 19.31 -1.92
N LEU A 118 -23.02 18.39 -2.42
CA LEU A 118 -23.00 16.98 -2.04
C LEU A 118 -21.75 16.24 -2.53
N SER A 119 -21.22 16.60 -3.70
CA SER A 119 -20.03 15.94 -4.26
C SER A 119 -18.80 16.08 -3.36
N ASP A 120 -18.54 17.28 -2.82
CA ASP A 120 -17.38 17.52 -1.97
C ASP A 120 -17.51 16.81 -0.62
N LEU A 121 -18.74 16.75 -0.08
CA LEU A 121 -19.04 15.99 1.12
C LEU A 121 -18.86 14.48 0.90
N GLU A 122 -19.34 13.93 -0.21
CA GLU A 122 -19.16 12.50 -0.53
C GLU A 122 -17.68 12.14 -0.70
N ILE A 123 -16.89 12.98 -1.37
CA ILE A 123 -15.43 12.81 -1.48
C ILE A 123 -14.77 12.84 -0.10
N PHE A 124 -15.16 13.80 0.74
CA PHE A 124 -14.65 13.91 2.10
C PHE A 124 -14.98 12.66 2.94
N LEU A 125 -16.23 12.21 2.94
CA LEU A 125 -16.66 11.04 3.72
C LEU A 125 -16.04 9.74 3.20
N THR A 126 -15.82 9.64 1.88
CA THR A 126 -15.05 8.54 1.28
C THR A 126 -13.60 8.53 1.77
N SER A 127 -13.00 9.71 1.97
CA SER A 127 -11.67 9.81 2.60
C SER A 127 -11.70 9.36 4.06
N VAL A 128 -12.75 9.71 4.83
CA VAL A 128 -12.95 9.26 6.21
C VAL A 128 -13.14 7.75 6.27
N ASP A 129 -13.89 7.15 5.32
CA ASP A 129 -14.04 5.69 5.21
C ASP A 129 -12.68 4.99 5.08
N GLY A 130 -11.79 5.51 4.21
CA GLY A 130 -10.42 5.05 4.08
C GLY A 130 -9.58 5.21 5.37
N ASP A 131 -9.76 6.30 6.12
CA ASP A 131 -9.07 6.50 7.40
C ASP A 131 -9.54 5.49 8.46
N ILE A 132 -10.84 5.18 8.50
CA ILE A 132 -11.37 4.18 9.43
C ILE A 132 -10.85 2.78 9.08
N VAL A 133 -10.75 2.43 7.78
CA VAL A 133 -10.10 1.19 7.35
C VAL A 133 -8.66 1.14 7.87
N GLN A 134 -7.90 2.23 7.72
CA GLN A 134 -6.52 2.31 8.24
C GLN A 134 -6.49 2.17 9.77
N ALA A 135 -7.45 2.75 10.49
CA ALA A 135 -7.60 2.61 11.93
C ALA A 135 -7.91 1.16 12.33
N MET A 136 -8.77 0.45 11.60
CA MET A 136 -9.06 -0.98 11.86
C MET A 136 -7.83 -1.86 11.61
N THR A 137 -7.02 -1.57 10.58
CA THR A 137 -5.73 -2.23 10.38
C THR A 137 -4.78 -1.96 11.55
N ALA A 138 -4.73 -0.74 12.07
CA ALA A 138 -3.92 -0.41 13.23
C ALA A 138 -4.43 -1.10 14.51
N VAL A 139 -5.75 -1.20 14.70
CA VAL A 139 -6.36 -1.99 15.81
C VAL A 139 -5.88 -3.43 15.71
N GLN A 140 -6.05 -4.08 14.56
CA GLN A 140 -5.59 -5.45 14.34
C GLN A 140 -4.10 -5.61 14.67
N LYS A 141 -3.27 -4.67 14.21
CA LYS A 141 -1.83 -4.69 14.49
C LYS A 141 -1.49 -4.52 15.98
N SER A 142 -2.21 -3.65 16.68
CA SER A 142 -2.01 -3.41 18.13
C SER A 142 -2.40 -4.60 19.01
N LEU A 143 -3.10 -5.58 18.44
CA LEU A 143 -3.46 -6.82 19.11
C LEU A 143 -2.39 -7.92 18.93
N PHE A 144 -1.43 -7.77 18.02
CA PHE A 144 -0.36 -8.74 17.88
C PHE A 144 0.61 -8.67 19.07
N ILE A 145 1.02 -9.85 19.52
CA ILE A 145 2.03 -10.09 20.56
C ILE A 145 2.95 -11.20 20.06
N ASP A 146 4.11 -11.38 20.71
CA ASP A 146 5.15 -12.34 20.27
C ASP A 146 4.64 -13.78 20.09
N THR A 147 3.56 -14.14 20.80
CA THR A 147 2.93 -15.48 20.80
C THR A 147 1.64 -15.57 19.97
N GLY A 148 1.27 -14.52 19.21
CA GLY A 148 0.06 -14.50 18.38
C GLY A 148 -0.71 -13.19 18.51
N ALA A 149 -1.99 -13.27 18.89
CA ALA A 149 -2.84 -12.10 19.07
C ALA A 149 -3.54 -12.14 20.44
N ARG A 150 -3.55 -11.01 21.15
CA ARG A 150 -4.36 -10.82 22.36
C ARG A 150 -5.80 -10.44 22.01
N VAL A 151 -6.70 -10.66 22.96
CA VAL A 151 -8.09 -10.18 22.86
C VAL A 151 -8.15 -8.71 23.29
N MET A 152 -9.10 -7.96 22.72
CA MET A 152 -9.44 -6.61 23.19
C MET A 152 -10.00 -6.66 24.61
N ASN A 153 -9.66 -5.67 25.44
CA ASN A 153 -10.36 -5.48 26.73
C ASN A 153 -11.76 -4.87 26.51
N ASP A 154 -12.58 -4.83 27.57
CA ASP A 154 -13.97 -4.36 27.47
C ASP A 154 -14.10 -2.91 26.97
N GLY A 155 -13.15 -2.04 27.34
CA GLY A 155 -13.11 -0.64 26.89
C GLY A 155 -12.78 -0.53 25.40
N GLU A 156 -11.71 -1.21 24.97
CA GLU A 156 -11.31 -1.31 23.57
C GLU A 156 -12.45 -1.87 22.71
N GLN A 157 -13.07 -2.97 23.16
CA GLN A 157 -14.18 -3.60 22.46
C GLN A 157 -15.40 -2.67 22.37
N SER A 158 -15.69 -1.91 23.43
CA SER A 158 -16.80 -0.95 23.45
C SER A 158 -16.59 0.19 22.45
N MET A 159 -15.37 0.72 22.32
CA MET A 159 -15.05 1.76 21.33
C MET A 159 -15.29 1.27 19.90
N VAL A 160 -14.85 0.04 19.57
CA VAL A 160 -15.09 -0.56 18.25
C VAL A 160 -16.58 -0.81 18.01
N LYS A 161 -17.32 -1.28 19.02
CA LYS A 161 -18.78 -1.50 18.95
C LYS A 161 -19.55 -0.19 18.72
N HIS A 162 -19.18 0.90 19.39
CA HIS A 162 -19.83 2.19 19.20
C HIS A 162 -19.62 2.76 17.79
N LEU A 163 -18.39 2.65 17.26
CA LEU A 163 -18.11 3.02 15.87
C LEU A 163 -18.94 2.17 14.89
N TYR A 164 -18.99 0.84 15.11
CA TYR A 164 -19.82 -0.06 14.31
C TYR A 164 -21.30 0.33 14.31
N GLN A 165 -21.85 0.67 15.48
CA GLN A 165 -23.24 1.09 15.59
C GLN A 165 -23.50 2.38 14.79
N SER A 166 -22.63 3.39 14.91
CA SER A 166 -22.72 4.63 14.12
C SER A 166 -22.68 4.37 12.61
N LEU A 167 -21.84 3.43 12.16
CA LEU A 167 -21.79 3.02 10.75
C LEU A 167 -23.09 2.36 10.30
N MET A 168 -23.68 1.50 11.14
CA MET A 168 -24.97 0.85 10.88
C MET A 168 -26.14 1.84 10.85
N ASP A 169 -26.16 2.81 11.77
CA ASP A 169 -27.18 3.85 11.83
C ASP A 169 -27.12 4.75 10.58
N CYS A 170 -25.90 5.10 10.15
CA CYS A 170 -25.68 5.80 8.89
C CYS A 170 -26.22 4.99 7.70
N HIS A 171 -25.86 3.71 7.62
CA HIS A 171 -26.32 2.83 6.56
C HIS A 171 -27.86 2.73 6.51
N GLY A 172 -28.50 2.56 7.67
CA GLY A 172 -29.95 2.52 7.80
C GLY A 172 -30.63 3.82 7.36
N THR A 173 -30.04 4.97 7.71
CA THR A 173 -30.52 6.30 7.31
C THR A 173 -30.46 6.48 5.79
N LEU A 174 -29.35 6.08 5.16
CA LEU A 174 -29.13 6.28 3.73
C LEU A 174 -29.81 5.23 2.84
N LYS A 175 -30.21 4.08 3.37
CA LYS A 175 -30.87 3.00 2.60
C LYS A 175 -32.09 3.48 1.80
N MET A 176 -32.83 4.45 2.33
CA MET A 176 -34.03 4.99 1.67
C MET A 176 -33.72 6.05 0.59
N THR A 177 -32.47 6.48 0.46
CA THR A 177 -32.10 7.67 -0.34
C THR A 177 -31.59 7.37 -1.75
N LYS A 178 -31.49 6.10 -2.18
CA LYS A 178 -30.84 5.66 -3.44
C LYS A 178 -29.38 6.15 -3.64
N ARG A 179 -28.79 6.81 -2.64
CA ARG A 179 -27.39 7.26 -2.66
C ARG A 179 -26.47 6.12 -2.28
N ASP A 180 -25.21 6.22 -2.71
CA ASP A 180 -24.19 5.26 -2.29
C ASP A 180 -23.88 5.45 -0.80
N PHE A 181 -23.54 4.36 -0.13
CA PHE A 181 -23.15 4.39 1.27
C PHE A 181 -21.64 4.65 1.37
N PRO A 182 -21.20 5.84 1.81
CA PRO A 182 -19.79 6.22 1.73
C PRO A 182 -18.90 5.41 2.67
N PHE A 183 -19.48 4.78 3.71
CA PHE A 183 -18.74 4.04 4.73
C PHE A 183 -18.76 2.52 4.53
N GLY A 184 -18.92 2.08 3.28
CA GLY A 184 -19.04 0.65 2.96
C GLY A 184 -17.82 -0.18 3.37
N ARG A 185 -16.61 0.37 3.23
CA ARG A 185 -15.37 -0.36 3.54
C ARG A 185 -15.13 -0.45 5.04
N SER A 186 -15.29 0.66 5.75
CA SER A 186 -15.15 0.73 7.19
C SER A 186 -16.18 -0.14 7.91
N LEU A 187 -17.44 -0.17 7.47
CA LEU A 187 -18.45 -1.06 8.03
C LEU A 187 -18.01 -2.52 7.99
N VAL A 188 -17.49 -2.99 6.85
CA VAL A 188 -17.02 -4.37 6.69
C VAL A 188 -15.77 -4.63 7.53
N SER A 189 -14.81 -3.70 7.52
CA SER A 189 -13.57 -3.81 8.29
C SER A 189 -13.83 -3.85 9.80
N THR A 190 -14.68 -2.96 10.32
CA THR A 190 -15.06 -2.89 11.74
C THR A 190 -15.85 -4.13 12.17
N ALA A 191 -16.79 -4.62 11.34
CA ALA A 191 -17.48 -5.89 11.59
C ALA A 191 -16.49 -7.06 11.70
N GLY A 192 -15.48 -7.07 10.84
CA GLY A 192 -14.41 -8.08 10.85
C GLY A 192 -13.61 -8.09 12.15
N ILE A 193 -13.24 -6.91 12.67
CA ILE A 193 -12.53 -6.78 13.96
C ILE A 193 -13.39 -7.30 15.13
N LEU A 194 -14.72 -7.12 15.07
CA LEU A 194 -15.65 -7.59 16.09
C LEU A 194 -15.98 -9.09 15.97
N GLY A 195 -15.48 -9.79 14.94
CA GLY A 195 -15.84 -11.18 14.68
C GLY A 195 -17.31 -11.38 14.30
N LEU A 196 -17.97 -10.31 13.83
CA LEU A 196 -19.37 -10.38 13.43
C LEU A 196 -19.52 -11.08 12.07
N PRO A 197 -20.67 -11.74 11.82
CA PRO A 197 -21.01 -12.22 10.50
C PRO A 197 -20.93 -11.07 9.49
N ARG A 198 -20.47 -11.36 8.27
CA ARG A 198 -20.39 -10.35 7.22
C ARG A 198 -21.76 -9.71 6.99
N ALA A 199 -21.81 -8.38 7.06
CA ALA A 199 -23.00 -7.64 6.67
C ALA A 199 -23.32 -7.90 5.19
N ALA A 200 -24.62 -8.05 4.89
CA ALA A 200 -25.11 -8.09 3.51
C ALA A 200 -24.65 -6.83 2.76
N LEU A 201 -24.44 -6.95 1.43
CA LEU A 201 -24.10 -5.78 0.62
C LEU A 201 -25.19 -4.70 0.78
N PRO A 202 -24.84 -3.40 0.89
CA PRO A 202 -25.77 -2.32 0.62
C PRO A 202 -26.49 -2.54 -0.73
N ASP A 203 -27.75 -2.17 -0.83
CA ASP A 203 -28.59 -2.45 -2.01
C ASP A 203 -27.98 -1.93 -3.34
N ALA A 204 -27.32 -0.77 -3.33
CA ALA A 204 -26.61 -0.22 -4.50
C ALA A 204 -25.43 -1.09 -4.96
N SER A 205 -24.73 -1.74 -4.02
CA SER A 205 -23.69 -2.69 -4.34
C SER A 205 -24.28 -4.00 -4.88
N GLN A 206 -25.46 -4.42 -4.41
CA GLN A 206 -26.08 -5.67 -4.88
C GLN A 206 -26.36 -5.65 -6.39
N GLU A 207 -26.85 -4.55 -6.94
CA GLU A 207 -27.09 -4.45 -8.39
C GLU A 207 -25.79 -4.51 -9.20
N LEU A 208 -24.74 -3.82 -8.74
CA LEU A 208 -23.41 -3.92 -9.33
C LEU A 208 -22.90 -5.38 -9.31
N TYR A 209 -23.07 -6.10 -8.21
CA TYR A 209 -22.68 -7.52 -8.15
C TYR A 209 -23.53 -8.42 -9.05
N LYS A 210 -24.82 -8.12 -9.26
CA LYS A 210 -25.62 -8.84 -10.26
C LYS A 210 -25.08 -8.62 -11.67
N GLN A 211 -24.66 -7.39 -12.00
CA GLN A 211 -24.02 -7.10 -13.29
C GLN A 211 -22.69 -7.84 -13.44
N ILE A 212 -21.88 -7.87 -12.38
CA ILE A 212 -20.61 -8.62 -12.36
C ILE A 212 -20.83 -10.12 -12.54
N ALA A 213 -21.89 -10.68 -11.95
CA ALA A 213 -22.25 -12.09 -12.12
C ALA A 213 -22.60 -12.46 -13.58
N LEU A 214 -22.89 -11.47 -14.43
CA LEU A 214 -23.16 -11.61 -15.86
C LEU A 214 -21.96 -11.23 -16.75
N ALA A 215 -20.80 -10.94 -16.16
CA ALA A 215 -19.60 -10.57 -16.89
C ALA A 215 -19.15 -11.69 -17.84
N GLN A 216 -18.66 -11.29 -19.02
CA GLN A 216 -18.12 -12.22 -20.01
C GLN A 216 -16.73 -12.74 -19.60
N PRO A 217 -16.26 -13.85 -20.19
CA PRO A 217 -14.89 -14.32 -20.00
C PRO A 217 -13.90 -13.21 -20.34
N PRO A 218 -12.86 -12.97 -19.50
CA PRO A 218 -11.85 -11.98 -19.82
C PRO A 218 -11.05 -12.40 -21.06
N PRO A 219 -10.50 -11.43 -21.82
CA PRO A 219 -9.59 -11.75 -22.92
C PRO A 219 -8.34 -12.43 -22.39
N GLN A 220 -7.70 -13.24 -23.24
CA GLN A 220 -6.41 -13.84 -22.89
C GLN A 220 -5.34 -12.76 -22.75
N ALA A 221 -4.41 -12.97 -21.82
CA ALA A 221 -3.26 -12.11 -21.64
C ALA A 221 -2.41 -12.06 -22.93
N GLN A 222 -2.06 -10.85 -23.37
CA GLN A 222 -1.24 -10.65 -24.57
C GLN A 222 0.18 -11.22 -24.42
N GLU A 223 0.78 -11.04 -23.25
CA GLU A 223 2.02 -11.72 -22.84
C GLU A 223 1.81 -12.39 -21.47
N ALA A 224 2.31 -13.62 -21.34
CA ALA A 224 2.20 -14.42 -20.12
C ALA A 224 3.48 -15.25 -19.87
N PHE A 225 3.63 -15.75 -18.64
CA PHE A 225 4.70 -16.66 -18.25
C PHE A 225 4.15 -17.84 -17.46
N GLN A 226 4.93 -18.93 -17.39
CA GLN A 226 4.56 -20.11 -16.61
C GLN A 226 4.93 -19.92 -15.15
N LEU A 227 3.96 -20.15 -14.26
CA LEU A 227 4.13 -20.12 -12.81
C LEU A 227 3.37 -21.29 -12.20
N ASN A 228 4.10 -22.27 -11.65
CA ASN A 228 3.52 -23.47 -11.03
C ASN A 228 2.46 -24.17 -11.90
N GLY A 229 2.77 -24.33 -13.20
CA GLY A 229 1.86 -24.96 -14.18
C GLY A 229 0.68 -24.10 -14.62
N ARG A 230 0.57 -22.84 -14.19
CA ARG A 230 -0.42 -21.87 -14.68
C ARG A 230 0.23 -20.87 -15.63
N ASN A 231 -0.51 -20.46 -16.66
CA ASN A 231 -0.12 -19.34 -17.51
C ASN A 231 -0.62 -18.04 -16.88
N VAL A 232 0.28 -17.13 -16.52
CA VAL A 232 -0.01 -15.93 -15.73
C VAL A 232 0.41 -14.68 -16.51
N PRO A 233 -0.41 -13.61 -16.58
CA PRO A 233 -0.06 -12.39 -17.32
C PRO A 233 1.22 -11.75 -16.82
N ARG A 234 1.96 -11.07 -17.70
CA ARG A 234 3.21 -10.38 -17.33
C ARG A 234 3.02 -8.99 -16.70
N ILE A 235 1.78 -8.52 -16.54
CA ILE A 235 1.44 -7.33 -15.75
C ILE A 235 0.46 -7.73 -14.64
N PHE A 236 0.81 -7.39 -13.41
CA PHE A 236 -0.01 -7.56 -12.22
C PHE A 236 -0.52 -6.20 -11.76
N SER A 237 -1.79 -6.13 -11.36
CA SER A 237 -2.37 -4.96 -10.72
C SER A 237 -2.03 -4.96 -9.22
N GLY A 238 -1.12 -4.08 -8.80
CA GLY A 238 -0.71 -3.94 -7.40
C GLY A 238 -1.68 -3.07 -6.61
N LEU A 239 -2.10 -3.53 -5.42
CA LEU A 239 -3.15 -2.89 -4.62
C LEU A 239 -2.64 -2.13 -3.38
N TRP A 240 -1.35 -1.80 -3.32
CA TRP A 240 -0.78 -1.07 -2.16
C TRP A 240 -1.48 0.28 -1.91
N GLN A 241 -1.94 0.95 -2.96
CA GLN A 241 -2.64 2.24 -2.88
C GLN A 241 -3.98 2.15 -2.10
N MET A 242 -4.54 0.96 -1.89
CA MET A 242 -5.73 0.77 -1.04
C MET A 242 -5.42 0.87 0.47
N SER A 243 -4.14 0.88 0.86
CA SER A 243 -3.71 0.85 2.27
C SER A 243 -3.93 2.16 3.03
N SER A 244 -4.10 3.29 2.34
CA SER A 244 -4.34 4.59 2.98
C SER A 244 -5.00 5.58 2.02
N PRO A 245 -5.86 6.49 2.51
CA PRO A 245 -6.39 7.60 1.70
C PRO A 245 -5.31 8.60 1.25
N ALA A 246 -4.05 8.47 1.70
CA ALA A 246 -2.92 9.26 1.21
C ALA A 246 -2.63 9.05 -0.30
N TRP A 247 -3.15 7.96 -0.91
CA TRP A 247 -3.14 7.75 -2.36
C TRP A 247 -4.49 8.11 -3.01
N GLY A 248 -5.36 8.84 -2.31
CA GLY A 248 -6.75 9.08 -2.67
C GLY A 248 -7.68 8.00 -2.13
N ALA A 249 -8.98 8.26 -2.19
CA ALA A 249 -10.01 7.35 -1.71
C ALA A 249 -11.14 7.23 -2.74
N ALA A 250 -11.77 6.06 -2.77
CA ALA A 250 -12.93 5.78 -3.59
C ALA A 250 -13.92 4.90 -2.81
N SER A 251 -15.20 5.01 -3.15
CA SER A 251 -16.26 4.18 -2.58
C SER A 251 -16.08 2.72 -3.00
N THR A 252 -16.67 1.80 -2.23
CA THR A 252 -16.64 0.36 -2.55
C THR A 252 -17.18 0.08 -3.95
N SER A 253 -18.24 0.76 -4.36
CA SER A 253 -18.87 0.59 -5.68
C SER A 253 -17.89 0.91 -6.82
N LYS A 254 -17.22 2.08 -6.77
CA LYS A 254 -16.22 2.49 -7.76
C LYS A 254 -15.01 1.56 -7.81
N ILE A 255 -14.55 1.08 -6.65
CA ILE A 255 -13.44 0.12 -6.57
C ILE A 255 -13.83 -1.20 -7.26
N VAL A 256 -15.01 -1.74 -6.94
CA VAL A 256 -15.51 -3.00 -7.47
C VAL A 256 -15.82 -2.92 -8.97
N GLU A 257 -16.40 -1.81 -9.43
CA GLU A 257 -16.58 -1.52 -10.86
C GLU A 257 -15.23 -1.53 -11.60
N GLN A 258 -14.21 -0.88 -11.03
CA GLN A 258 -12.89 -0.85 -11.66
C GLN A 258 -12.19 -2.22 -11.64
N PHE A 259 -12.40 -3.06 -10.63
CA PHE A 259 -11.93 -4.45 -10.70
C PHE A 259 -12.56 -5.21 -11.87
N SER A 260 -13.88 -5.07 -12.05
CA SER A 260 -14.59 -5.69 -13.18
C SER A 260 -14.04 -5.22 -14.52
N LYS A 261 -13.83 -3.90 -14.66
CA LYS A 261 -13.26 -3.31 -15.88
C LYS A 261 -11.84 -3.81 -16.17
N HIS A 262 -10.96 -3.84 -15.16
CA HIS A 262 -9.60 -4.40 -15.30
C HIS A 262 -9.62 -5.82 -15.83
N VAL A 263 -10.44 -6.70 -15.22
CA VAL A 263 -10.54 -8.10 -15.64
C VAL A 263 -11.05 -8.18 -17.08
N GLN A 264 -12.08 -7.41 -17.45
CA GLN A 264 -12.60 -7.34 -18.82
C GLN A 264 -11.59 -6.81 -19.85
N GLN A 265 -10.59 -6.03 -19.41
CA GLN A 265 -9.49 -5.56 -20.25
C GLN A 265 -8.27 -6.50 -20.26
N GLY A 266 -8.35 -7.67 -19.61
CA GLY A 266 -7.28 -8.68 -19.58
C GLY A 266 -6.29 -8.55 -18.43
N PHE A 267 -6.52 -7.63 -17.49
CA PHE A 267 -5.74 -7.55 -16.25
C PHE A 267 -6.30 -8.54 -15.23
N THR A 268 -5.84 -9.79 -15.33
CA THR A 268 -6.36 -10.89 -14.51
C THR A 268 -5.45 -11.32 -13.36
N ALA A 269 -4.27 -10.69 -13.16
CA ALA A 269 -3.42 -10.94 -11.99
C ALA A 269 -3.40 -9.74 -11.04
N PHE A 270 -3.59 -10.01 -9.74
CA PHE A 270 -3.64 -8.98 -8.70
C PHE A 270 -2.64 -9.30 -7.58
N ASP A 271 -1.87 -8.30 -7.16
CA ASP A 271 -0.92 -8.38 -6.05
C ASP A 271 -1.39 -7.52 -4.87
N MET A 272 -1.44 -8.12 -3.68
CA MET A 272 -1.84 -7.45 -2.44
C MET A 272 -1.04 -7.95 -1.22
N ALA A 273 -1.46 -7.55 -0.02
CA ALA A 273 -0.84 -7.94 1.24
C ALA A 273 -1.82 -7.86 2.41
N ASP A 274 -1.52 -8.60 3.47
CA ASP A 274 -2.24 -8.56 4.75
C ASP A 274 -2.33 -7.15 5.38
N HIS A 275 -1.33 -6.30 5.14
CA HIS A 275 -1.28 -4.93 5.66
C HIS A 275 -1.82 -3.85 4.70
N TYR A 276 -2.30 -4.21 3.51
CA TYR A 276 -2.85 -3.25 2.54
C TYR A 276 -4.30 -2.87 2.86
N GLY A 277 -4.54 -2.38 4.08
CA GLY A 277 -5.88 -2.01 4.53
C GLY A 277 -6.85 -3.18 4.41
N ASP A 278 -7.91 -2.98 3.61
CA ASP A 278 -8.97 -3.93 3.30
C ASP A 278 -8.84 -4.53 1.88
N ALA A 279 -7.71 -4.37 1.18
CA ALA A 279 -7.53 -4.82 -0.20
C ALA A 279 -7.98 -6.28 -0.41
N GLU A 280 -7.51 -7.21 0.42
CA GLU A 280 -7.92 -8.62 0.36
C GLU A 280 -9.41 -8.84 0.59
N VAL A 281 -10.04 -8.01 1.42
CA VAL A 281 -11.47 -8.13 1.78
C VAL A 281 -12.35 -7.66 0.63
N VAL A 282 -12.04 -6.49 0.06
CA VAL A 282 -12.80 -5.92 -1.06
C VAL A 282 -12.57 -6.75 -2.32
N PHE A 283 -11.31 -7.06 -2.64
CA PHE A 283 -10.97 -7.90 -3.78
C PHE A 283 -11.53 -9.30 -3.64
N GLY A 284 -11.40 -9.94 -2.48
CA GLY A 284 -11.93 -11.28 -2.23
C GLY A 284 -13.44 -11.39 -2.42
N ARG A 285 -14.18 -10.32 -2.08
CA ARG A 285 -15.62 -10.24 -2.35
C ARG A 285 -15.93 -10.10 -3.84
N PHE A 286 -15.13 -9.32 -4.56
CA PHE A 286 -15.25 -9.20 -6.01
C PHE A 286 -14.94 -10.53 -6.71
N SER A 287 -13.78 -11.12 -6.43
CA SER A 287 -13.31 -12.33 -7.11
C SER A 287 -14.15 -13.56 -6.81
N SER A 288 -14.70 -13.70 -5.59
CA SER A 288 -15.58 -14.83 -5.23
C SER A 288 -16.92 -14.81 -5.96
N LEU A 289 -17.39 -13.62 -6.36
CA LEU A 289 -18.63 -13.41 -7.10
C LEU A 289 -18.42 -13.33 -8.61
N TYR A 290 -17.16 -13.29 -9.08
CA TYR A 290 -16.86 -13.21 -10.50
C TYR A 290 -17.11 -14.58 -11.18
N PRO A 291 -17.89 -14.64 -12.27
CA PRO A 291 -18.30 -15.92 -12.88
C PRO A 291 -17.12 -16.72 -13.44
N HIS A 292 -16.05 -16.04 -13.84
CA HIS A 292 -14.83 -16.66 -14.38
C HIS A 292 -13.64 -16.54 -13.41
N LYS A 293 -13.88 -16.77 -12.11
CA LYS A 293 -12.86 -16.63 -11.06
C LYS A 293 -11.57 -17.41 -11.33
N ASP A 294 -11.63 -18.54 -12.04
CA ASP A 294 -10.44 -19.35 -12.36
C ASP A 294 -9.47 -18.65 -13.32
N ALA A 295 -9.94 -17.63 -14.06
CA ALA A 295 -9.11 -16.79 -14.90
C ALA A 295 -8.34 -15.73 -14.10
N ILE A 296 -8.73 -15.47 -12.86
CA ILE A 296 -8.09 -14.50 -11.97
C ILE A 296 -6.95 -15.21 -11.21
N PHE A 297 -5.78 -14.60 -11.22
CA PHE A 297 -4.61 -15.01 -10.45
C PHE A 297 -4.42 -14.09 -9.24
N THR A 298 -4.46 -14.65 -8.03
CA THR A 298 -4.42 -13.89 -6.78
C THR A 298 -3.11 -14.08 -6.03
N ALA A 299 -2.28 -13.05 -5.99
CA ALA A 299 -1.08 -12.99 -5.17
C ALA A 299 -1.32 -12.15 -3.91
N THR A 300 -1.01 -12.71 -2.73
CA THR A 300 -1.01 -11.95 -1.47
C THR A 300 0.26 -12.20 -0.67
N LYS A 301 0.40 -11.58 0.50
CA LYS A 301 1.60 -11.61 1.34
C LYS A 301 1.32 -12.02 2.78
N TYR A 302 2.32 -12.68 3.37
CA TYR A 302 2.51 -12.76 4.81
C TYR A 302 3.65 -11.82 5.19
N CYS A 303 3.32 -10.71 5.84
CA CYS A 303 4.30 -9.75 6.28
C CYS A 303 4.58 -9.88 7.79
N VAL A 304 5.82 -10.22 8.11
CA VAL A 304 6.33 -10.23 9.49
C VAL A 304 7.16 -8.98 9.73
N PHE A 305 6.53 -7.99 10.38
CA PHE A 305 7.11 -6.67 10.69
C PHE A 305 7.46 -6.50 12.18
N HIS A 306 7.18 -7.50 13.01
CA HIS A 306 7.49 -7.48 14.43
C HIS A 306 8.11 -8.84 14.80
N PRO A 307 9.05 -8.88 15.76
CA PRO A 307 9.56 -10.14 16.25
C PRO A 307 8.40 -11.04 16.70
N MET A 308 8.44 -12.31 16.28
CA MET A 308 7.44 -13.28 16.69
C MET A 308 8.05 -14.67 16.75
N ALA A 309 7.54 -15.52 17.63
CA ALA A 309 7.89 -16.93 17.63
C ALA A 309 7.21 -17.63 16.45
N ILE A 310 7.98 -18.36 15.65
CA ILE A 310 7.44 -19.15 14.55
C ILE A 310 6.95 -20.49 15.07
N SER A 311 5.66 -20.77 14.83
CA SER A 311 5.06 -22.08 15.03
C SER A 311 4.19 -22.44 13.82
N ARG A 312 3.90 -23.73 13.66
CA ARG A 312 3.02 -24.22 12.62
C ARG A 312 1.62 -23.60 12.75
N GLU A 313 1.12 -23.49 13.97
CA GLU A 313 -0.20 -22.94 14.28
C GLU A 313 -0.27 -21.45 13.91
N ALA A 314 0.78 -20.67 14.22
CA ALA A 314 0.84 -19.26 13.86
C ALA A 314 0.83 -19.05 12.33
N VAL A 315 1.60 -19.86 11.60
CA VAL A 315 1.63 -19.83 10.13
C VAL A 315 0.27 -20.26 9.54
N GLN A 316 -0.33 -21.34 10.05
CA GLN A 316 -1.65 -21.81 9.61
C GLN A 316 -2.78 -20.83 9.93
N ALA A 317 -2.73 -20.15 11.07
CA ALA A 317 -3.68 -19.10 11.44
C ALA A 317 -3.56 -17.92 10.46
N ASN A 318 -2.33 -17.53 10.13
CA ASN A 318 -2.08 -16.49 9.15
C ASN A 318 -2.62 -16.88 7.76
N VAL A 319 -2.36 -18.09 7.24
CA VAL A 319 -2.97 -18.59 5.99
C VAL A 319 -4.49 -18.58 6.05
N SER A 320 -5.08 -19.04 7.16
CA SER A 320 -6.54 -19.06 7.37
C SER A 320 -7.15 -17.66 7.26
N GLU A 321 -6.45 -16.64 7.79
CA GLU A 321 -6.91 -15.26 7.73
C GLU A 321 -6.96 -14.71 6.31
N ARG A 322 -5.96 -14.99 5.45
CA ARG A 322 -6.05 -14.56 4.03
C ARG A 322 -7.11 -15.33 3.27
N CYS A 323 -7.23 -16.65 3.47
CA CYS A 323 -8.34 -17.43 2.89
C CYS A 323 -9.70 -16.80 3.25
N ARG A 324 -9.90 -16.40 4.51
CA ARG A 324 -11.11 -15.72 4.97
C ARG A 324 -11.30 -14.35 4.32
N ARG A 325 -10.26 -13.51 4.29
CA ARG A 325 -10.31 -12.16 3.70
C ARG A 325 -10.60 -12.24 2.19
N LEU A 326 -9.83 -13.06 1.47
CA LEU A 326 -9.94 -13.33 0.03
C LEU A 326 -11.16 -14.17 -0.38
N GLN A 327 -11.86 -14.79 0.58
CA GLN A 327 -12.99 -15.68 0.32
C GLN A 327 -12.64 -16.86 -0.60
N THR A 328 -11.46 -17.45 -0.37
CA THR A 328 -10.96 -18.58 -1.15
C THR A 328 -10.52 -19.71 -0.24
N GLU A 329 -10.67 -20.94 -0.71
CA GLU A 329 -10.13 -22.14 -0.06
C GLU A 329 -8.64 -22.31 -0.38
N LYS A 330 -8.15 -21.69 -1.46
CA LYS A 330 -6.77 -21.81 -1.94
C LYS A 330 -6.23 -20.47 -2.46
N ILE A 331 -5.02 -20.12 -2.04
CA ILE A 331 -4.29 -18.92 -2.47
C ILE A 331 -3.37 -19.31 -3.64
N ASP A 332 -3.45 -18.61 -4.77
CA ASP A 332 -2.64 -18.93 -5.95
C ASP A 332 -1.15 -18.71 -5.70
N LEU A 333 -0.81 -17.55 -5.14
CA LEU A 333 0.56 -17.22 -4.76
C LEU A 333 0.57 -16.54 -3.40
N LEU A 334 1.29 -17.13 -2.46
CA LEU A 334 1.55 -16.52 -1.18
C LEU A 334 3.02 -16.14 -1.04
N GLN A 335 3.28 -14.85 -0.89
CA GLN A 335 4.61 -14.29 -0.81
C GLN A 335 4.99 -14.01 0.65
N PHE A 336 6.14 -14.50 1.09
CA PHE A 336 6.62 -14.29 2.45
C PHE A 336 7.54 -13.07 2.53
N HIS A 337 7.18 -12.09 3.36
CA HIS A 337 7.99 -10.92 3.65
C HIS A 337 8.49 -11.00 5.10
N TRP A 338 9.80 -11.01 5.28
CA TRP A 338 10.46 -11.14 6.57
C TRP A 338 11.38 -9.95 6.80
N GLN A 339 11.27 -9.29 7.96
CA GLN A 339 12.07 -8.10 8.28
C GLN A 339 13.39 -8.42 9.01
N PHE A 340 13.49 -9.57 9.68
CA PHE A 340 14.55 -9.87 10.66
C PHE A 340 15.58 -10.87 10.14
N TYR A 341 16.49 -10.44 9.25
CA TYR A 341 17.40 -11.36 8.54
C TYR A 341 18.41 -12.05 9.45
N GLU A 342 18.70 -11.43 10.59
CA GLU A 342 19.51 -11.97 11.66
C GLU A 342 18.83 -13.18 12.35
N ASN A 343 17.50 -13.31 12.22
CA ASN A 343 16.76 -14.46 12.73
C ASN A 343 16.50 -15.48 11.60
N PRO A 344 17.08 -16.71 11.67
CA PRO A 344 16.90 -17.75 10.66
C PRO A 344 15.50 -18.41 10.64
N ASP A 345 14.60 -18.06 11.56
CA ASP A 345 13.25 -18.64 11.67
C ASP A 345 12.41 -18.48 10.40
N TYR A 346 12.78 -17.57 9.48
CA TYR A 346 12.18 -17.47 8.15
C TYR A 346 12.21 -18.81 7.40
N LEU A 347 13.25 -19.62 7.57
CA LEU A 347 13.37 -20.94 6.93
C LEU A 347 12.28 -21.89 7.41
N GLN A 348 12.03 -21.92 8.72
CA GLN A 348 11.00 -22.76 9.30
C GLN A 348 9.59 -22.26 8.93
N ALA A 349 9.37 -20.95 8.93
CA ALA A 349 8.11 -20.35 8.48
C ALA A 349 7.81 -20.73 7.02
N LEU A 350 8.80 -20.65 6.13
CA LEU A 350 8.67 -21.02 4.73
C LEU A 350 8.41 -22.51 4.53
N GLN A 351 9.02 -23.38 5.36
CA GLN A 351 8.70 -24.80 5.35
C GLN A 351 7.22 -25.05 5.69
N TYR A 352 6.70 -24.42 6.77
CA TYR A 352 5.29 -24.55 7.13
C TYR A 352 4.34 -23.99 6.07
N LEU A 353 4.73 -22.90 5.38
CA LEU A 353 3.97 -22.36 4.26
C LEU A 353 3.92 -23.32 3.06
N ALA A 354 5.04 -23.96 2.73
CA ALA A 354 5.12 -24.92 1.62
C ALA A 354 4.35 -26.22 1.90
N GLU A 355 4.19 -26.59 3.18
CA GLU A 355 3.43 -27.77 3.61
C GLU A 355 1.91 -27.51 3.69
N ASP A 356 1.45 -26.25 3.70
CA ASP A 356 0.03 -25.91 3.79
C ASP A 356 -0.65 -26.04 2.42
N SER A 357 -1.54 -27.03 2.29
CA SER A 357 -2.22 -27.36 1.02
C SER A 357 -3.12 -26.25 0.45
N ARG A 358 -3.44 -25.23 1.27
CA ARG A 358 -4.20 -24.05 0.84
C ARG A 358 -3.31 -23.04 0.11
N VAL A 359 -1.99 -23.22 0.10
CA VAL A 359 -1.05 -22.38 -0.63
C VAL A 359 -0.63 -23.10 -1.91
N ALA A 360 -1.03 -22.60 -3.08
CA ALA A 360 -0.67 -23.25 -4.34
C ALA A 360 0.81 -23.05 -4.69
N ALA A 361 1.32 -21.83 -4.55
CA ALA A 361 2.72 -21.49 -4.74
C ALA A 361 3.23 -20.58 -3.61
N VAL A 362 4.45 -20.85 -3.14
CA VAL A 362 5.18 -19.97 -2.21
C VAL A 362 6.13 -19.08 -3.00
N GLY A 363 6.08 -17.78 -2.70
CA GLY A 363 7.04 -16.78 -3.16
C GLY A 363 7.72 -16.08 -1.98
N LEU A 364 8.74 -15.30 -2.28
CA LEU A 364 9.43 -14.42 -1.35
C LEU A 364 9.10 -12.96 -1.70
N CYS A 365 9.29 -12.05 -0.76
CA CYS A 365 9.18 -10.61 -0.99
C CYS A 365 10.31 -9.90 -0.25
N ASN A 366 11.11 -9.13 -0.99
CA ASN A 366 12.27 -8.39 -0.54
C ASN A 366 13.43 -9.24 0.02
N PHE A 367 13.50 -10.53 -0.32
CA PHE A 367 14.65 -11.40 -0.02
C PHE A 367 15.85 -11.00 -0.88
N ASP A 368 16.99 -10.72 -0.24
CA ASP A 368 18.26 -10.54 -0.94
C ASP A 368 18.78 -11.87 -1.50
N THR A 369 19.79 -11.83 -2.38
CA THR A 369 20.32 -13.04 -3.03
C THR A 369 20.85 -14.05 -2.02
N GLU A 370 21.51 -13.60 -0.94
CA GLU A 370 22.05 -14.49 0.08
C GLU A 370 20.93 -15.30 0.75
N HIS A 371 19.89 -14.63 1.23
CA HIS A 371 18.77 -15.23 1.93
C HIS A 371 17.93 -16.09 0.99
N LEU A 372 17.71 -15.66 -0.27
CA LEU A 372 17.08 -16.49 -1.28
C LEU A 372 17.85 -17.81 -1.48
N LEU A 373 19.17 -17.75 -1.59
CA LEU A 373 20.00 -18.94 -1.75
C LEU A 373 19.99 -19.82 -0.50
N ASN A 374 19.86 -19.25 0.70
CA ASN A 374 19.69 -20.02 1.93
C ASN A 374 18.36 -20.79 1.95
N VAL A 375 17.26 -20.18 1.47
CA VAL A 375 15.98 -20.87 1.29
C VAL A 375 16.09 -21.99 0.25
N VAL A 376 16.76 -21.75 -0.87
CA VAL A 376 16.98 -22.79 -1.89
C VAL A 376 17.78 -23.96 -1.32
N LYS A 377 18.85 -23.69 -0.55
CA LYS A 377 19.67 -24.72 0.10
C LYS A 377 18.89 -25.54 1.15
N SER A 378 17.88 -24.97 1.79
CA SER A 378 17.04 -25.72 2.75
C SER A 378 16.07 -26.69 2.09
N GLY A 379 15.93 -26.63 0.75
CA GLY A 379 15.07 -27.53 -0.03
C GLY A 379 13.63 -27.05 -0.18
N VAL A 380 13.27 -25.87 0.32
CA VAL A 380 11.93 -25.29 0.12
C VAL A 380 11.80 -24.81 -1.33
N LYS A 381 10.78 -25.31 -2.06
CA LYS A 381 10.51 -24.86 -3.44
C LYS A 381 9.87 -23.47 -3.42
N ILE A 382 10.63 -22.49 -3.87
CA ILE A 382 10.18 -21.12 -4.12
C ILE A 382 9.91 -20.94 -5.61
N HIS A 383 8.87 -20.18 -5.94
CA HIS A 383 8.47 -19.90 -7.31
C HIS A 383 8.79 -18.48 -7.75
N THR A 384 8.70 -17.53 -6.82
CA THR A 384 8.92 -16.12 -7.10
C THR A 384 9.70 -15.41 -6.00
N ASN A 385 10.37 -14.32 -6.34
CA ASN A 385 10.82 -13.31 -5.38
C ASN A 385 10.35 -11.93 -5.86
N GLN A 386 9.58 -11.24 -5.02
CA GLN A 386 9.08 -9.91 -5.33
C GLN A 386 10.07 -8.85 -4.88
N VAL A 387 10.63 -8.09 -5.82
CA VAL A 387 11.74 -7.14 -5.59
C VAL A 387 11.52 -5.81 -6.31
N GLN A 388 12.15 -4.73 -5.83
CA GLN A 388 12.20 -3.47 -6.58
C GLN A 388 13.08 -3.65 -7.82
N PHE A 389 12.57 -3.28 -9.01
CA PHE A 389 13.38 -3.27 -10.23
C PHE A 389 12.86 -2.21 -11.22
N SER A 390 13.72 -1.27 -11.59
CA SER A 390 13.46 -0.21 -12.58
C SER A 390 14.76 0.26 -13.24
N LEU A 391 14.67 1.20 -14.18
CA LEU A 391 15.85 1.89 -14.73
C LEU A 391 16.64 2.69 -13.66
N VAL A 392 15.97 3.13 -12.59
CA VAL A 392 16.58 3.90 -11.49
C VAL A 392 17.10 2.97 -10.38
N ASP A 393 16.53 1.78 -10.29
CA ASP A 393 16.98 0.75 -9.36
C ASP A 393 17.17 -0.57 -10.10
N SER A 394 18.37 -0.74 -10.63
CA SER A 394 18.75 -1.91 -11.41
C SER A 394 19.54 -2.92 -10.58
N ARG A 395 19.48 -2.87 -9.24
CA ARG A 395 20.24 -3.80 -8.38
C ARG A 395 20.02 -5.28 -8.71
N PRO A 396 18.82 -5.75 -9.11
CA PRO A 396 18.63 -7.16 -9.44
C PRO A 396 19.50 -7.69 -10.59
N ILE A 397 20.10 -6.83 -11.44
CA ILE A 397 20.93 -7.27 -12.57
C ILE A 397 22.28 -7.84 -12.15
N PHE A 398 22.77 -7.51 -10.94
CA PHE A 398 24.14 -7.86 -10.53
C PHE A 398 24.26 -9.32 -10.10
N GLU A 399 23.37 -9.80 -9.23
CA GLU A 399 23.42 -11.17 -8.69
C GLU A 399 22.06 -11.87 -8.74
N MET A 400 21.01 -11.24 -8.20
CA MET A 400 19.66 -11.79 -8.05
C MET A 400 19.11 -12.42 -9.34
N GLY A 401 19.20 -11.72 -10.48
CA GLY A 401 18.69 -12.23 -11.76
C GLY A 401 19.29 -13.58 -12.14
N SER A 402 20.62 -13.70 -12.03
CA SER A 402 21.33 -14.95 -12.34
C SER A 402 21.00 -16.08 -11.35
N ALA A 403 20.85 -15.76 -10.06
CA ALA A 403 20.44 -16.72 -9.04
C ALA A 403 19.02 -17.25 -9.31
N CYS A 404 18.09 -16.36 -9.65
CA CYS A 404 16.72 -16.70 -10.01
C CYS A 404 16.65 -17.60 -11.24
N GLU A 405 17.39 -17.28 -12.32
CA GLU A 405 17.44 -18.11 -13.53
C GLU A 405 17.99 -19.51 -13.25
N LYS A 406 19.07 -19.61 -12.47
CA LYS A 406 19.69 -20.89 -12.10
C LYS A 406 18.75 -21.82 -11.32
N HIS A 407 17.84 -21.25 -10.54
CA HIS A 407 16.97 -21.99 -9.63
C HIS A 407 15.50 -22.06 -10.07
N ASP A 408 15.19 -21.62 -11.30
CA ASP A 408 13.83 -21.57 -11.83
C ASP A 408 12.88 -20.79 -10.90
N ILE A 409 13.31 -19.59 -10.51
CA ILE A 409 12.56 -18.61 -9.73
C ILE A 409 12.34 -17.39 -10.61
N LYS A 410 11.13 -16.84 -10.61
CA LYS A 410 10.81 -15.61 -11.36
C LYS A 410 10.74 -14.38 -10.45
N LEU A 411 11.26 -13.26 -10.92
CA LEU A 411 11.06 -11.98 -10.27
C LEU A 411 9.67 -11.43 -10.58
N LEU A 412 8.98 -10.98 -9.53
CA LEU A 412 7.82 -10.10 -9.63
C LEU A 412 8.28 -8.70 -9.24
N THR A 413 8.29 -7.77 -10.18
CA THR A 413 8.99 -6.51 -9.98
C THR A 413 8.03 -5.39 -9.62
N TYR A 414 8.24 -4.71 -8.49
CA TYR A 414 7.50 -3.49 -8.16
C TYR A 414 8.39 -2.26 -8.34
N GLY A 415 7.77 -1.06 -8.30
CA GLY A 415 8.52 0.19 -8.41
C GLY A 415 9.10 0.44 -9.79
N THR A 416 8.71 -0.37 -10.79
CA THR A 416 9.14 -0.29 -12.19
C THR A 416 8.96 1.10 -12.79
N LEU A 417 7.88 1.80 -12.40
CA LEU A 417 7.59 3.17 -12.84
C LEU A 417 8.09 4.25 -11.89
N CYS A 418 8.89 3.90 -10.87
CA CYS A 418 9.48 4.84 -9.92
C CYS A 418 8.42 5.76 -9.27
N GLY A 419 7.34 5.18 -8.73
CA GLY A 419 6.22 5.97 -8.19
C GLY A 419 5.43 6.78 -9.21
N GLY A 420 5.60 6.49 -10.50
CA GLY A 420 5.03 7.26 -11.61
C GLY A 420 5.90 8.43 -12.06
N PHE A 421 7.18 8.48 -11.67
CA PHE A 421 8.15 9.44 -12.20
C PHE A 421 8.61 9.08 -13.62
N LEU A 422 8.65 7.81 -13.98
CA LEU A 422 8.96 7.34 -15.34
C LEU A 422 7.71 7.46 -16.23
N ALA A 423 7.29 8.70 -16.51
CA ALA A 423 6.11 9.03 -17.31
C ALA A 423 6.27 10.40 -17.99
N ASP A 424 5.60 10.60 -19.13
CA ASP A 424 5.71 11.82 -19.95
C ASP A 424 5.41 13.11 -19.19
N LYS A 425 4.52 13.07 -18.19
CA LYS A 425 4.16 14.25 -17.38
C LYS A 425 5.34 14.88 -16.62
N TRP A 426 6.43 14.13 -16.39
CA TRP A 426 7.61 14.57 -15.66
C TRP A 426 8.75 15.05 -16.55
N LEU A 427 8.65 14.84 -17.87
CA LEU A 427 9.66 15.30 -18.82
C LEU A 427 9.69 16.83 -18.87
N GLY A 428 10.89 17.40 -18.76
CA GLY A 428 11.12 18.85 -18.78
C GLY A 428 10.61 19.59 -17.55
N LYS A 429 10.27 18.88 -16.47
CA LYS A 429 9.82 19.49 -15.21
C LYS A 429 11.00 19.79 -14.29
N ALA A 430 10.88 20.89 -13.54
CA ALA A 430 11.77 21.17 -12.43
C ALA A 430 11.66 20.07 -11.36
N GLU A 431 12.70 19.96 -10.54
CA GLU A 431 12.71 19.04 -9.39
C GLU A 431 11.48 19.34 -8.50
N PRO A 432 10.62 18.34 -8.19
CA PRO A 432 9.44 18.58 -7.39
C PRO A 432 9.80 18.84 -5.93
N ASP A 433 9.03 19.71 -5.27
CA ASP A 433 8.98 19.68 -3.81
C ASP A 433 8.27 18.41 -3.37
N VAL A 434 9.03 17.42 -2.89
CA VAL A 434 8.51 16.11 -2.47
C VAL A 434 7.51 16.18 -1.32
N TYR A 435 7.41 17.31 -0.64
CA TYR A 435 6.51 17.49 0.49
C TYR A 435 5.24 18.27 0.14
N ASP A 436 5.11 18.69 -1.12
CA ASP A 436 3.88 19.24 -1.68
C ASP A 436 2.71 18.24 -1.58
N GLY A 437 1.50 18.78 -1.41
CA GLY A 437 0.28 17.98 -1.21
C GLY A 437 -0.10 17.11 -2.40
N SER A 438 0.38 17.41 -3.61
CA SER A 438 0.17 16.60 -4.82
C SER A 438 1.09 15.38 -4.90
N ILE A 439 2.15 15.32 -4.08
CA ILE A 439 3.11 14.21 -4.09
C ILE A 439 2.61 13.05 -3.22
N THR A 440 2.36 11.93 -3.89
CA THR A 440 1.95 10.69 -3.24
C THR A 440 3.05 10.13 -2.32
N PRO A 441 2.70 9.30 -1.33
CA PRO A 441 3.71 8.62 -0.50
C PRO A 441 4.71 7.79 -1.32
N SER A 442 4.26 7.16 -2.41
CA SER A 442 5.15 6.41 -3.31
C SER A 442 6.17 7.33 -3.96
N GLN A 443 5.75 8.47 -4.54
CA GLN A 443 6.68 9.41 -5.15
C GLN A 443 7.71 9.93 -4.16
N ARG A 444 7.32 10.27 -2.93
CA ARG A 444 8.26 10.62 -1.86
C ARG A 444 9.34 9.55 -1.68
N LYS A 445 8.94 8.29 -1.60
CA LYS A 445 9.86 7.17 -1.44
C LYS A 445 10.82 7.03 -2.63
N TYR A 446 10.29 7.01 -3.85
CA TYR A 446 11.09 6.78 -5.05
C TYR A 446 11.97 7.96 -5.43
N PHE A 447 11.63 9.17 -5.00
CA PHE A 447 12.47 10.34 -5.21
C PHE A 447 13.83 10.22 -4.53
N GLU A 448 13.89 9.67 -3.31
CA GLU A 448 15.18 9.39 -2.64
C GLU A 448 16.06 8.43 -3.44
N MET A 449 15.44 7.47 -4.14
CA MET A 449 16.16 6.58 -5.05
C MET A 449 16.67 7.33 -6.28
N ILE A 450 15.89 8.24 -6.87
CA ILE A 450 16.35 9.10 -7.98
C ILE A 450 17.55 9.95 -7.55
N ARG A 451 17.47 10.58 -6.36
CA ARG A 451 18.56 11.36 -5.79
C ARG A 451 19.81 10.51 -5.63
N SER A 452 19.67 9.30 -5.08
CA SER A 452 20.78 8.37 -4.85
C SER A 452 21.37 7.83 -6.15
N TRP A 453 20.54 7.59 -7.18
CA TRP A 453 20.93 7.04 -8.47
C TRP A 453 21.72 8.02 -9.34
N GLY A 454 21.28 9.26 -9.45
CA GLY A 454 21.90 10.21 -10.37
C GLY A 454 21.51 11.66 -10.18
N GLY A 455 20.55 11.94 -9.29
CA GLY A 455 19.95 13.27 -9.16
C GLY A 455 18.92 13.56 -10.26
N TRP A 456 18.22 14.68 -10.10
CA TRP A 456 17.13 15.05 -10.99
C TRP A 456 17.59 15.36 -12.42
N ASP A 457 18.76 15.98 -12.58
CA ASP A 457 19.29 16.33 -13.91
C ASP A 457 19.54 15.09 -14.78
N LEU A 458 20.25 14.09 -14.26
CA LEU A 458 20.46 12.83 -14.98
C LEU A 458 19.14 12.08 -15.20
N PHE A 459 18.19 12.20 -14.26
CA PHE A 459 16.85 11.64 -14.42
C PHE A 459 16.07 12.31 -15.57
N GLN A 460 16.20 13.62 -15.77
CA GLN A 460 15.62 14.31 -16.92
C GLN A 460 16.26 13.88 -18.25
N GLU A 461 17.57 13.65 -18.27
CA GLU A 461 18.25 13.06 -19.44
C GLU A 461 17.75 11.63 -19.74
N LEU A 462 17.50 10.83 -18.70
CA LEU A 462 16.86 9.52 -18.84
C LEU A 462 15.46 9.65 -19.44
N LEU A 463 14.62 10.55 -18.93
CA LEU A 463 13.26 10.77 -19.47
C LEU A 463 13.29 11.22 -20.94
N ALA A 464 14.22 12.10 -21.33
CA ALA A 464 14.38 12.53 -22.72
C ALA A 464 14.81 11.38 -23.64
N THR A 465 15.71 10.52 -23.15
CA THR A 465 16.14 9.29 -23.85
C THR A 465 14.97 8.33 -24.02
N LEU A 466 14.21 8.08 -22.94
CA LEU A 466 13.01 7.26 -22.98
C LEU A 466 11.97 7.83 -23.95
N ARG A 467 11.75 9.14 -23.98
CA ARG A 467 10.82 9.79 -24.92
C ARG A 467 11.23 9.60 -26.38
N THR A 468 12.53 9.61 -26.66
CA THR A 468 13.05 9.36 -28.02
C THR A 468 12.72 7.93 -28.46
N ILE A 469 12.99 6.95 -27.59
CA ILE A 469 12.67 5.53 -27.84
C ILE A 469 11.14 5.34 -27.94
N ALA A 470 10.38 5.97 -27.05
CA ALA A 470 8.93 5.90 -27.02
C ALA A 470 8.32 6.41 -28.33
N THR A 471 8.86 7.49 -28.88
CA THR A 471 8.43 8.06 -30.18
C THR A 471 8.70 7.11 -31.33
N LYS A 472 9.87 6.45 -31.35
CA LYS A 472 10.22 5.44 -32.36
C LYS A 472 9.24 4.27 -32.37
N HIS A 473 8.80 3.81 -31.20
CA HIS A 473 7.89 2.66 -31.05
C HIS A 473 6.40 3.05 -30.95
N ASN A 474 6.07 4.34 -31.04
CA ASN A 474 4.70 4.87 -30.90
C ASN A 474 4.03 4.50 -29.55
N VAL A 475 4.78 4.64 -28.47
CA VAL A 475 4.35 4.38 -27.09
C VAL A 475 4.74 5.54 -26.17
N ASP A 476 4.53 5.39 -24.86
CA ASP A 476 4.86 6.39 -23.84
C ASP A 476 6.12 6.02 -23.04
N ILE A 477 6.65 6.97 -22.27
CA ILE A 477 7.87 6.74 -21.43
C ILE A 477 7.66 5.56 -20.48
N SER A 478 6.47 5.45 -19.90
CA SER A 478 6.08 4.39 -18.97
C SER A 478 6.16 3.00 -19.62
N ASN A 479 5.81 2.90 -20.91
CA ASN A 479 5.89 1.66 -21.68
C ASN A 479 7.33 1.23 -21.92
N VAL A 480 8.20 2.17 -22.28
CA VAL A 480 9.63 1.88 -22.50
C VAL A 480 10.30 1.42 -21.21
N ALA A 481 10.04 2.11 -20.09
CA ALA A 481 10.54 1.71 -18.79
C ALA A 481 10.06 0.32 -18.36
N THR A 482 8.78 0.03 -18.60
CA THR A 482 8.17 -1.29 -18.30
C THR A 482 8.76 -2.39 -19.17
N ARG A 483 8.89 -2.15 -20.48
CA ARG A 483 9.44 -3.09 -21.45
C ARG A 483 10.88 -3.45 -21.12
N TRP A 484 11.69 -2.46 -20.76
CA TRP A 484 13.08 -2.68 -20.35
C TRP A 484 13.20 -3.69 -19.20
N VAL A 485 12.34 -3.61 -18.17
CA VAL A 485 12.33 -4.58 -17.07
C VAL A 485 11.81 -5.95 -17.53
N LEU A 486 10.74 -5.98 -18.33
CA LEU A 486 10.16 -7.22 -18.84
C LEU A 486 11.08 -7.99 -19.80
N ASP A 487 12.09 -7.36 -20.39
CA ASP A 487 13.02 -8.03 -21.31
C ASP A 487 14.07 -8.90 -20.59
N PHE A 488 14.21 -8.77 -19.27
CA PHE A 488 15.07 -9.64 -18.48
C PHE A 488 14.45 -11.05 -18.33
N PRO A 489 15.16 -12.15 -18.66
CA PRO A 489 14.62 -13.51 -18.59
C PRO A 489 14.20 -13.94 -17.18
N CYS A 490 14.87 -13.41 -16.15
CA CYS A 490 14.52 -13.62 -14.75
C CYS A 490 13.17 -12.99 -14.35
N VAL A 491 12.65 -12.01 -15.09
CA VAL A 491 11.41 -11.30 -14.76
C VAL A 491 10.18 -12.02 -15.30
N GLY A 492 9.35 -12.53 -14.39
CA GLY A 492 8.04 -13.11 -14.72
C GLY A 492 7.04 -12.03 -15.07
N ALA A 493 6.87 -11.05 -14.17
CA ALA A 493 5.92 -9.96 -14.34
C ALA A 493 6.37 -8.64 -13.68
N VAL A 494 5.79 -7.55 -14.13
CA VAL A 494 5.83 -6.23 -13.47
C VAL A 494 4.53 -6.01 -12.69
N ILE A 495 4.63 -5.38 -11.53
CA ILE A 495 3.50 -4.99 -10.68
C ILE A 495 3.28 -3.50 -10.86
N VAL A 496 2.19 -3.13 -11.53
CA VAL A 496 1.79 -1.74 -11.76
C VAL A 496 0.77 -1.35 -10.70
N GLY A 497 1.07 -0.32 -9.93
CA GLY A 497 0.20 0.16 -8.86
C GLY A 497 -1.12 0.71 -9.41
N ALA A 498 -2.25 0.19 -8.92
CA ALA A 498 -3.59 0.57 -9.34
C ALA A 498 -4.32 1.33 -8.21
N ARG A 499 -4.70 2.57 -8.49
CA ARG A 499 -5.51 3.40 -7.59
C ARG A 499 -7.00 3.14 -7.87
N MET A 500 -7.48 1.97 -7.43
CA MET A 500 -8.84 1.51 -7.72
C MET A 500 -9.90 2.53 -7.28
N GLY A 501 -10.88 2.76 -8.15
CA GLY A 501 -11.93 3.78 -8.08
C GLY A 501 -11.46 5.24 -8.26
N ILE A 502 -10.17 5.51 -8.50
CA ILE A 502 -9.60 6.87 -8.51
C ILE A 502 -9.02 7.23 -9.88
N SER A 503 -8.19 6.35 -10.45
CA SER A 503 -7.55 6.60 -11.75
C SER A 503 -7.30 5.29 -12.49
N GLU A 504 -7.27 5.35 -13.82
CA GLU A 504 -7.10 4.19 -14.67
C GLU A 504 -6.16 4.46 -15.84
N HIS A 505 -5.28 3.49 -16.11
CA HIS A 505 -4.22 3.58 -17.13
C HIS A 505 -4.06 2.25 -17.89
N THR A 506 -5.13 1.46 -18.02
CA THR A 506 -5.07 0.10 -18.56
C THR A 506 -4.61 0.05 -20.02
N ASP A 507 -5.19 0.90 -20.88
CA ASP A 507 -4.80 0.97 -22.29
C ASP A 507 -3.34 1.44 -22.47
N GLU A 508 -2.88 2.36 -21.62
CA GLU A 508 -1.48 2.78 -21.57
C GLU A 508 -0.60 1.60 -21.16
N ASN A 509 -0.90 0.92 -20.06
CA ASN A 509 -0.09 -0.20 -19.56
C ASN A 509 0.04 -1.34 -20.59
N LEU A 510 -1.04 -1.67 -21.31
CA LEU A 510 -1.03 -2.72 -22.35
C LEU A 510 -0.15 -2.37 -23.57
N ARG A 511 0.08 -1.08 -23.85
CA ARG A 511 1.03 -0.65 -24.90
C ARG A 511 2.50 -0.96 -24.57
N SER A 512 2.78 -1.56 -23.41
CA SER A 512 4.10 -2.13 -23.11
C SER A 512 4.37 -3.46 -23.83
N PHE A 513 3.36 -4.03 -24.50
CA PHE A 513 3.45 -5.30 -25.22
C PHE A 513 3.42 -5.12 -26.74
N GLY A 514 3.85 -6.15 -27.48
CA GLY A 514 3.76 -6.20 -28.94
C GLY A 514 4.90 -5.52 -29.69
N TRP A 515 5.94 -5.07 -28.99
CA TRP A 515 7.17 -4.51 -29.54
C TRP A 515 8.35 -4.85 -28.62
N SER A 516 9.58 -4.63 -29.07
CA SER A 516 10.79 -4.90 -28.30
C SER A 516 11.85 -3.80 -28.48
N LEU A 517 12.70 -3.64 -27.48
CA LEU A 517 13.87 -2.76 -27.56
C LEU A 517 14.93 -3.38 -28.47
N ASP A 518 15.37 -2.65 -29.50
CA ASP A 518 16.50 -3.11 -30.30
C ASP A 518 17.84 -2.70 -29.69
N SER A 519 18.95 -3.12 -30.31
CA SER A 519 20.29 -2.82 -29.81
C SER A 519 20.59 -1.32 -29.75
N SER A 520 20.01 -0.51 -30.64
CA SER A 520 20.17 0.95 -30.59
C SER A 520 19.48 1.52 -29.36
N ASP A 521 18.26 1.08 -29.07
CA ASP A 521 17.49 1.52 -27.90
C ASP A 521 18.21 1.13 -26.60
N GLN A 522 18.71 -0.12 -26.53
CA GLN A 522 19.47 -0.62 -25.38
C GLN A 522 20.76 0.19 -25.16
N ASN A 523 21.52 0.48 -26.23
CA ASN A 523 22.74 1.28 -26.13
C ASN A 523 22.46 2.71 -25.65
N MET A 524 21.35 3.32 -26.08
CA MET A 524 20.93 4.65 -25.62
C MET A 524 20.63 4.65 -24.12
N LEU A 525 19.89 3.65 -23.64
CA LEU A 525 19.60 3.51 -22.21
C LEU A 525 20.88 3.28 -21.41
N GLU A 526 21.72 2.34 -21.85
CA GLU A 526 22.94 1.98 -21.15
C GLU A 526 23.94 3.16 -21.08
N ALA A 527 23.99 4.03 -22.09
CA ALA A 527 24.81 5.25 -22.04
C ALA A 527 24.40 6.20 -20.89
N ILE A 528 23.11 6.27 -20.56
CA ILE A 528 22.62 7.04 -19.40
C ILE A 528 22.85 6.27 -18.11
N LEU A 529 22.48 4.98 -18.07
CA LEU A 529 22.62 4.15 -16.88
C LEU A 529 24.08 4.02 -16.43
N GLY A 530 25.04 4.01 -17.35
CA GLY A 530 26.47 3.96 -17.07
C GLY A 530 27.03 5.23 -16.39
N ARG A 531 26.31 6.36 -16.47
CA ARG A 531 26.66 7.62 -15.78
C ARG A 531 26.05 7.71 -14.39
N SER A 532 25.17 6.79 -14.02
CA SER A 532 24.54 6.76 -12.71
C SER A 532 25.41 6.05 -11.68
N ARG A 533 25.04 6.18 -10.41
CA ARG A 533 25.65 5.49 -9.27
C ARG A 533 25.04 4.11 -9.01
N ARG A 534 24.42 3.46 -10.02
CA ARG A 534 23.75 2.16 -9.83
C ARG A 534 24.66 1.06 -9.25
N VAL A 535 25.96 1.08 -9.58
CA VAL A 535 26.96 0.15 -9.02
C VAL A 535 27.26 0.47 -7.56
N ASP A 536 27.38 1.76 -7.22
CA ASP A 536 27.63 2.19 -5.85
C ASP A 536 26.43 1.88 -4.95
N ILE A 537 25.21 2.11 -5.44
CA ILE A 537 23.98 1.72 -4.74
C ILE A 537 24.04 0.24 -4.38
N TYR A 538 24.25 -0.65 -5.36
CA TYR A 538 24.35 -2.09 -5.09
C TYR A 538 25.44 -2.42 -4.04
N LYS A 539 26.62 -1.80 -4.13
CA LYS A 539 27.72 -2.03 -3.17
C LYS A 539 27.42 -1.55 -1.75
N HIS A 540 26.62 -0.49 -1.59
CA HIS A 540 26.38 0.14 -0.29
C HIS A 540 25.09 -0.34 0.39
N ILE A 541 24.02 -0.59 -0.38
CA ILE A 541 22.71 -0.99 0.16
C ILE A 541 22.32 -2.44 -0.15
N GLY A 542 23.20 -3.21 -0.80
CA GLY A 542 22.95 -4.60 -1.21
C GLY A 542 22.06 -4.69 -2.45
N ASP A 543 21.54 -5.87 -2.74
CA ASP A 543 20.77 -6.13 -3.97
C ASP A 543 19.26 -5.89 -3.86
N CYS A 544 18.68 -6.02 -2.66
CA CYS A 544 17.24 -5.86 -2.47
C CYS A 544 16.83 -5.65 -1.00
N GLY A 545 15.80 -4.83 -0.82
CA GLY A 545 14.87 -4.94 0.29
C GLY A 545 15.28 -4.18 1.55
N ALA A 546 16.52 -3.70 1.66
CA ALA A 546 16.97 -2.93 2.83
C ALA A 546 16.15 -1.65 3.08
N GLU A 547 15.58 -1.07 2.03
CA GLU A 547 14.73 0.12 2.11
C GLU A 547 13.22 -0.17 2.29
N TYR A 548 12.83 -1.45 2.34
CA TYR A 548 11.45 -1.92 2.55
C TYR A 548 11.29 -2.84 3.76
N ARG A 549 12.39 -3.44 4.23
CA ARG A 549 12.58 -3.90 5.60
C ARG A 549 12.88 -2.68 6.48
#